data_AF-M9R2B5-F1
#
_entry.id   AF-M9R2B5-F1
#
_cell.length_a   1.000
_cell.length_b   1.000
_cell.length_c   1.000
_cell.angle_alpha   90.00
_cell.angle_beta   90.00
_cell.angle_gamma   90.00
#
_symmetry.space_group_name_H-M   'P 1'
#
loop_
_entity.id
_entity.type
_entity.pdbx_description
1 polymer ?
#
loop_
_entity_poly.entity_id
_entity_poly.type
_entity_poly.pdbx_seq_one_letter_code
_entity_poly.pdbx_strand_id
1 'polypeptide(L)'
;MARLTMNIDPFDEKMWEVRLELVLNALADAQEPFLEAHWQANGSPPKIEFNGQDETPYPGEDLARLYEAAGIAMRDGDQEYFVPLRTALDHVRDIMRLHPSLTCVSSTMFGADGLQVGILNARSFTSLSRLIVGQMARRDACPDKRFRTSIIELNSLLQLSRGGQSHPLSNRLDIGYDIALFHGDRVLDTVELGEGYSLMPYSHLRENVDDEWLEDVAPDQLRHRNWDSICAVVHEFR
;
A
#
# COMPACT_ATOMS: atom_id res chain seq x y z
N MET A 1 -36.44 -3.85 -26.62
CA MET A 1 -35.30 -2.97 -26.29
C MET A 1 -34.09 -3.85 -25.99
N ALA A 2 -33.17 -3.97 -26.94
CA ALA A 2 -31.94 -4.72 -26.74
C ALA A 2 -30.99 -3.89 -25.85
N ARG A 3 -30.58 -4.43 -24.70
CA ARG A 3 -29.48 -3.87 -23.91
C ARG A 3 -28.20 -4.09 -24.70
N LEU A 4 -27.56 -3.01 -25.13
CA LEU A 4 -26.16 -3.02 -25.55
C LEU A 4 -25.33 -3.42 -24.33
N THR A 5 -24.98 -4.69 -24.22
CA THR A 5 -23.84 -5.13 -23.42
C THR A 5 -22.60 -4.51 -24.04
N MET A 6 -22.09 -3.43 -23.42
CA MET A 6 -20.72 -2.98 -23.67
C MET A 6 -19.82 -4.17 -23.36
N ASN A 7 -19.27 -4.77 -24.41
CA ASN A 7 -18.18 -5.71 -24.32
C ASN A 7 -16.98 -4.85 -23.87
N ILE A 8 -16.72 -4.82 -22.56
CA ILE A 8 -15.48 -4.28 -22.03
C ILE A 8 -14.43 -5.31 -22.43
N ASP A 9 -13.50 -4.92 -23.31
CA ASP A 9 -12.40 -5.78 -23.69
C ASP A 9 -11.70 -6.30 -22.43
N PRO A 10 -11.35 -7.59 -22.36
CA PRO A 10 -10.66 -8.15 -21.21
C PRO A 10 -9.34 -7.40 -21.01
N PHE A 11 -9.06 -7.03 -19.75
CA PHE A 11 -7.80 -6.41 -19.37
C PHE A 11 -6.62 -7.28 -19.85
N ASP A 12 -5.79 -6.71 -20.73
CA ASP A 12 -4.56 -7.36 -21.23
C ASP A 12 -3.39 -6.96 -20.32
N GLU A 13 -3.05 -7.87 -19.42
CA GLU A 13 -1.96 -7.74 -18.45
C GLU A 13 -0.63 -7.39 -19.13
N LYS A 14 -0.26 -8.10 -20.19
CA LYS A 14 1.02 -7.89 -20.87
C LYS A 14 1.07 -6.53 -21.55
N MET A 15 -0.05 -6.12 -22.15
CA MET A 15 -0.14 -4.81 -22.77
C MET A 15 -0.09 -3.69 -21.73
N TRP A 16 -0.71 -3.88 -20.57
CA TRP A 16 -0.62 -2.95 -19.46
C TRP A 16 0.81 -2.82 -18.94
N GLU A 17 1.50 -3.93 -18.71
CA GLU A 17 2.90 -3.94 -18.25
C GLU A 17 3.82 -3.21 -19.23
N VAL A 18 3.72 -3.48 -20.54
CA VAL A 18 4.52 -2.83 -21.59
C VAL A 18 4.24 -1.33 -21.65
N ARG A 19 2.96 -0.93 -21.58
CA ARG A 19 2.58 0.49 -21.59
C ARG A 19 3.08 1.20 -20.35
N LEU A 20 2.97 0.56 -19.18
CA LEU A 20 3.42 1.14 -17.91
C LEU A 20 4.93 1.31 -17.89
N GLU A 21 5.67 0.34 -18.44
CA GLU A 21 7.14 0.43 -18.57
C GLU A 21 7.54 1.63 -19.44
N LEU A 22 6.86 1.84 -20.57
CA LEU A 22 7.15 2.96 -21.47
C LEU A 22 6.98 4.31 -20.76
N VAL A 23 5.85 4.51 -20.08
CA VAL A 23 5.54 5.79 -19.42
C VAL A 23 6.38 6.02 -18.16
N LEU A 24 6.76 4.96 -17.43
CA LEU A 24 7.68 5.08 -16.29
C LEU A 24 9.09 5.45 -16.73
N ASN A 25 9.59 4.91 -17.85
CA ASN A 25 10.86 5.37 -18.42
C ASN A 25 10.81 6.85 -18.81
N ALA A 26 9.74 7.28 -19.49
CA ALA A 26 9.57 8.68 -19.85
C ALA A 26 9.49 9.62 -18.62
N LEU A 27 8.82 9.18 -17.55
CA LEU A 27 8.79 9.92 -16.29
C LEU A 27 10.16 9.98 -15.63
N ALA A 28 10.92 8.90 -15.70
CA ALA A 28 12.25 8.84 -15.10
C ALA A 28 13.21 9.85 -15.74
N ASP A 29 13.12 10.07 -17.05
CA ASP A 29 13.88 11.10 -17.75
C ASP A 29 13.31 12.50 -17.45
N ALA A 30 11.98 12.63 -17.44
CA ALA A 30 11.32 13.93 -17.26
C ALA A 30 11.50 14.52 -15.85
N GLN A 31 11.72 13.70 -14.82
CA GLN A 31 11.84 14.16 -13.44
C GLN A 31 13.24 14.65 -13.06
N GLU A 32 14.30 14.24 -13.77
CA GLU A 32 15.69 14.55 -13.40
C GLU A 32 15.94 16.06 -13.23
N PRO A 33 15.56 16.94 -14.18
CA PRO A 33 15.83 18.37 -14.05
C PRO A 33 15.12 19.02 -12.85
N PHE A 34 13.98 18.46 -12.45
CA PHE A 34 13.18 18.96 -11.33
C PHE A 34 13.78 18.54 -10.00
N LEU A 35 14.29 17.30 -9.92
CA LEU A 35 14.98 16.80 -8.73
C LEU A 35 16.31 17.55 -8.53
N GLU A 36 17.06 17.80 -9.61
CA GLU A 36 18.27 18.63 -9.57
C GLU A 36 17.97 20.05 -9.08
N ALA A 37 16.94 20.71 -9.63
CA ALA A 37 16.53 22.03 -9.18
C ALA A 37 16.08 22.05 -7.72
N HIS A 38 15.35 21.01 -7.29
CA HIS A 38 14.93 20.84 -5.90
C HIS A 38 16.14 20.78 -4.96
N TRP A 39 17.17 20.01 -5.32
CA TRP A 39 18.40 19.89 -4.53
C TRP A 39 19.26 21.16 -4.56
N GLN A 40 19.30 21.89 -5.67
CA GLN A 40 19.99 23.18 -5.72
C GLN A 40 19.37 24.21 -4.76
N ALA A 41 18.05 24.18 -4.60
CA ALA A 41 17.34 25.10 -3.72
C ALA A 41 17.36 24.68 -2.23
N ASN A 42 17.29 23.37 -1.95
CA ASN A 42 17.08 22.86 -0.58
C ASN A 42 18.29 22.13 0.01
N GLY A 43 19.36 21.95 -0.76
CA GLY A 43 20.52 21.14 -0.43
C GLY A 43 20.37 19.71 -0.94
N SER A 44 21.43 19.18 -1.54
CA SER A 44 21.48 17.77 -1.96
C SER A 44 21.51 16.84 -0.75
N PRO A 45 20.93 15.63 -0.85
CA PRO A 45 21.08 14.61 0.18
C PRO A 45 22.57 14.33 0.43
N PRO A 46 22.97 14.13 1.70
CA PRO A 46 24.36 13.87 2.03
C PRO A 46 24.80 12.57 1.37
N LYS A 47 25.90 12.62 0.61
CA LYS A 47 26.47 11.43 0.01
C LYS A 47 26.98 10.49 1.09
N ILE A 48 26.51 9.24 1.05
CA ILE A 48 26.97 8.18 1.95
C ILE A 48 27.83 7.25 1.12
N GLU A 49 29.10 7.10 1.49
CA GLU A 49 30.00 6.13 0.88
C GLU A 49 30.35 5.05 1.90
N PHE A 50 30.18 3.78 1.52
CA PHE A 50 30.62 2.63 2.30
C PHE A 50 31.45 1.72 1.40
N ASN A 51 32.67 1.38 1.84
CA ASN A 51 33.63 0.60 1.05
C ASN A 51 33.90 1.16 -0.36
N GLY A 52 33.82 2.48 -0.54
CA GLY A 52 34.02 3.14 -1.84
C GLY A 52 32.86 2.98 -2.82
N GLN A 53 31.72 2.46 -2.37
CA GLN A 53 30.46 2.44 -3.10
C GLN A 53 29.54 3.55 -2.57
N ASP A 54 28.84 4.21 -3.49
CA ASP A 54 27.79 5.16 -3.14
C ASP A 54 26.59 4.37 -2.60
N GLU A 55 26.33 4.52 -1.30
CA GLU A 55 25.18 3.97 -0.58
C GLU A 55 24.17 5.06 -0.21
N THR A 56 24.23 6.21 -0.88
CA THR A 56 23.25 7.30 -0.67
C THR A 56 21.84 6.75 -0.89
N PRO A 57 20.94 6.81 0.11
CA PRO A 57 19.59 6.30 -0.03
C PRO A 57 18.84 6.98 -1.17
N TYR A 58 18.00 6.20 -1.86
CA TYR A 58 17.13 6.74 -2.90
C TYR A 58 16.28 7.91 -2.36
N PRO A 59 16.20 9.05 -3.07
CA PRO A 59 15.51 10.26 -2.61
C PRO A 59 13.98 10.18 -2.77
N GLY A 60 13.37 9.12 -2.22
CA GLY A 60 11.95 8.84 -2.39
C GLY A 60 11.05 9.92 -1.77
N GLU A 61 11.42 10.47 -0.62
CA GLU A 61 10.68 11.55 0.04
C GLU A 61 10.75 12.87 -0.75
N ASP A 62 11.92 13.20 -1.31
CA ASP A 62 12.09 14.40 -2.14
C ASP A 62 11.24 14.30 -3.41
N LEU A 63 11.23 13.14 -4.05
CA LEU A 63 10.38 12.87 -5.22
C LEU A 63 8.88 12.89 -4.88
N ALA A 64 8.49 12.34 -3.73
CA ALA A 64 7.10 12.40 -3.27
C ALA A 64 6.65 13.86 -3.10
N ARG A 65 7.46 14.69 -2.43
CA ARG A 65 7.19 16.12 -2.26
C ARG A 65 7.16 16.86 -3.60
N LEU A 66 8.04 16.50 -4.53
CA LEU A 66 8.09 17.09 -5.86
C LEU A 66 6.82 16.78 -6.66
N TYR A 67 6.33 15.54 -6.60
CA TYR A 67 5.10 15.14 -7.28
C TYR A 67 3.86 15.82 -6.66
N GLU A 68 3.85 15.98 -5.34
CA GLU A 68 2.80 16.76 -4.64
C GLU A 68 2.83 18.24 -5.05
N ALA A 69 4.02 18.86 -5.08
CA ALA A 69 4.19 20.24 -5.52
C ALA A 69 3.72 20.46 -6.96
N ALA A 70 4.09 19.56 -7.88
CA ALA A 70 3.63 19.59 -9.28
C ALA A 70 2.11 19.47 -9.40
N GLY A 71 1.47 18.75 -8.48
CA GLY A 71 0.01 18.65 -8.37
C GLY A 71 -0.67 19.93 -7.88
N ILE A 72 -0.06 20.62 -6.92
CA ILE A 72 -0.64 21.81 -6.25
C ILE A 72 -0.38 23.10 -7.04
N ALA A 73 0.67 23.15 -7.86
CA ALA A 73 1.09 24.33 -8.65
C ALA A 73 0.00 24.93 -9.56
N MET A 74 -1.16 24.27 -9.73
CA MET A 74 -2.36 24.87 -10.32
C MET A 74 -2.83 26.17 -9.63
N ARG A 75 -2.48 26.40 -8.36
CA ARG A 75 -3.04 27.52 -7.57
C ARG A 75 -2.24 28.83 -7.58
N ASP A 76 -0.91 28.78 -7.76
CA ASP A 76 -0.03 29.89 -7.36
C ASP A 76 0.88 30.46 -8.47
N GLY A 77 0.64 30.18 -9.75
CA GLY A 77 1.32 30.86 -10.87
C GLY A 77 2.59 30.18 -11.41
N ASP A 78 3.14 29.16 -10.74
CA ASP A 78 4.23 28.30 -11.24
C ASP A 78 3.74 27.20 -12.22
N GLN A 79 2.59 27.42 -12.86
CA GLN A 79 1.94 26.41 -13.69
C GLN A 79 2.82 25.95 -14.85
N GLU A 80 3.55 26.86 -15.50
CA GLU A 80 4.34 26.54 -16.69
C GLU A 80 5.58 25.68 -16.36
N TYR A 81 6.20 25.91 -15.20
CA TYR A 81 7.42 25.18 -14.79
C TYR A 81 7.14 23.68 -14.66
N PHE A 82 6.06 23.30 -13.97
CA PHE A 82 5.73 21.90 -13.71
C PHE A 82 4.98 21.18 -14.84
N VAL A 83 4.64 21.86 -15.95
CA VAL A 83 3.88 21.23 -17.06
C VAL A 83 4.53 19.93 -17.57
N PRO A 84 5.84 19.87 -17.84
CA PRO A 84 6.46 18.63 -18.34
C PRO A 84 6.37 17.48 -17.34
N LEU A 85 6.70 17.73 -16.07
CA LEU A 85 6.63 16.73 -15.01
C LEU A 85 5.19 16.25 -14.77
N ARG A 86 4.24 17.18 -14.75
CA ARG A 86 2.82 16.85 -14.58
C ARG A 86 2.29 15.99 -15.73
N THR A 87 2.64 16.35 -16.96
CA THR A 87 2.23 15.58 -18.15
C THR A 87 2.75 14.15 -18.09
N ALA A 88 4.02 13.96 -17.70
CA ALA A 88 4.61 12.64 -17.54
C ALA A 88 3.92 11.84 -16.42
N LEU A 89 3.67 12.47 -15.27
CA LEU A 89 2.97 11.85 -14.14
C LEU A 89 1.53 11.46 -14.48
N ASP A 90 0.81 12.32 -15.21
CA ASP A 90 -0.57 12.05 -15.64
C ASP A 90 -0.63 10.86 -16.59
N HIS A 91 0.29 10.74 -17.55
CA HIS A 91 0.38 9.56 -18.41
C HIS A 91 0.61 8.26 -17.61
N VAL A 92 1.49 8.29 -16.60
CA VAL A 92 1.69 7.12 -15.73
C VAL A 92 0.41 6.78 -14.98
N ARG A 93 -0.25 7.78 -14.39
CA ARG A 93 -1.52 7.59 -13.65
C ARG A 93 -2.62 7.04 -14.54
N ASP A 94 -2.74 7.53 -15.77
CA ASP A 94 -3.75 7.07 -16.73
C ASP A 94 -3.54 5.60 -17.10
N ILE A 95 -2.30 5.19 -17.37
CA ILE A 95 -1.99 3.77 -17.61
C ILE A 95 -2.24 2.93 -16.36
N MET A 96 -1.82 3.38 -15.18
CA MET A 96 -2.09 2.67 -13.92
C MET A 96 -3.60 2.45 -13.69
N ARG A 97 -4.45 3.44 -13.97
CA ARG A 97 -5.91 3.35 -13.82
C ARG A 97 -6.59 2.36 -14.78
N LEU A 98 -5.93 1.97 -15.87
CA LEU A 98 -6.40 0.88 -16.73
C LEU A 98 -6.37 -0.47 -16.01
N HIS A 99 -5.56 -0.61 -14.96
CA HIS A 99 -5.57 -1.81 -14.12
C HIS A 99 -6.87 -1.86 -13.31
N PRO A 100 -7.68 -2.94 -13.37
CA PRO A 100 -9.00 -2.95 -12.74
C PRO A 100 -8.98 -2.78 -11.21
N SER A 101 -7.90 -3.15 -10.52
CA SER A 101 -7.72 -2.88 -9.06
C SER A 101 -7.48 -1.41 -8.73
N LEU A 102 -7.04 -0.62 -9.72
CA LEU A 102 -6.67 0.78 -9.58
C LEU A 102 -7.71 1.72 -10.19
N THR A 103 -8.70 1.19 -10.92
CA THR A 103 -9.80 1.97 -11.50
C THR A 103 -10.72 2.58 -10.43
N CYS A 104 -10.76 2.00 -9.21
CA CYS A 104 -11.59 2.46 -8.09
C CYS A 104 -10.99 3.62 -7.28
N VAL A 105 -9.87 4.21 -7.69
CA VAL A 105 -9.24 5.35 -7.00
C VAL A 105 -10.20 6.55 -7.01
N SER A 106 -10.55 7.05 -5.83
CA SER A 106 -11.67 7.95 -5.56
C SER A 106 -11.46 9.41 -5.94
N SER A 107 -10.26 9.79 -6.40
CA SER A 107 -9.90 11.15 -6.79
C SER A 107 -9.08 11.17 -8.08
N THR A 108 -9.20 12.27 -8.82
CA THR A 108 -8.34 12.62 -9.96
C THR A 108 -7.25 13.64 -9.56
N MET A 109 -7.27 14.18 -8.33
CA MET A 109 -6.27 15.13 -7.86
C MET A 109 -5.00 14.45 -7.32
N PHE A 110 -3.83 14.95 -7.75
CA PHE A 110 -2.51 14.55 -7.23
C PHE A 110 -2.47 14.62 -5.69
N GLY A 111 -1.89 13.58 -5.07
CA GLY A 111 -1.81 13.47 -3.60
C GLY A 111 -3.11 13.06 -2.89
N ALA A 112 -4.27 13.19 -3.56
CA ALA A 112 -5.57 12.77 -3.03
C ALA A 112 -6.08 11.45 -3.65
N ASP A 113 -5.27 10.80 -4.49
CA ASP A 113 -5.49 9.48 -5.10
C ASP A 113 -5.36 8.34 -4.08
N GLY A 114 -6.09 8.41 -2.97
CA GLY A 114 -6.06 7.41 -1.92
C GLY A 114 -6.47 6.03 -2.48
N LEU A 115 -5.53 5.10 -2.47
CA LEU A 115 -5.74 3.69 -2.79
C LEU A 115 -5.54 2.89 -1.50
N GLN A 116 -6.51 2.04 -1.20
CA GLN A 116 -6.35 1.04 -0.17
C GLN A 116 -5.74 -0.22 -0.82
N VAL A 117 -4.47 -0.49 -0.54
CA VAL A 117 -3.83 -1.74 -0.96
C VAL A 117 -3.94 -2.71 0.21
N GLY A 118 -4.75 -3.75 0.02
CA GLY A 118 -4.81 -4.88 0.93
C GLY A 118 -3.70 -5.86 0.60
N ILE A 119 -2.75 -6.05 1.53
CA ILE A 119 -1.81 -7.16 1.49
C ILE A 119 -2.01 -7.93 2.79
N LEU A 120 -2.43 -9.19 2.71
CA LEU A 120 -2.40 -10.17 3.81
C LEU A 120 -2.88 -9.58 5.16
N ASN A 121 -4.11 -9.06 5.21
CA ASN A 121 -4.77 -8.48 6.39
C ASN A 121 -4.29 -7.10 6.86
N ALA A 122 -3.30 -6.50 6.21
CA ALA A 122 -2.98 -5.09 6.38
C ALA A 122 -3.68 -4.26 5.30
N ARG A 123 -4.56 -3.35 5.72
CA ARG A 123 -5.14 -2.31 4.85
C ARG A 123 -4.18 -1.12 4.86
N SER A 124 -3.26 -1.06 3.89
CA SER A 124 -2.35 0.07 3.74
C SER A 124 -2.99 1.14 2.86
N PHE A 125 -3.11 2.36 3.39
CA PHE A 125 -3.47 3.52 2.59
C PHE A 125 -2.22 4.05 1.90
N THR A 126 -2.22 3.99 0.58
CA THR A 126 -1.17 4.55 -0.27
C THR A 126 -1.79 5.43 -1.35
N SER A 127 -0.97 6.07 -2.18
CA SER A 127 -1.46 6.84 -3.33
C SER A 127 -0.80 6.36 -4.62
N LEU A 128 -1.39 6.66 -5.77
CA LEU A 128 -0.74 6.39 -7.06
C LEU A 128 0.65 7.04 -7.11
N SER A 129 0.79 8.27 -6.60
CA SER A 129 2.09 8.95 -6.49
C SER A 129 3.11 8.14 -5.67
N ARG A 130 2.72 7.56 -4.53
CA ARG A 130 3.62 6.72 -3.72
C ARG A 130 3.97 5.40 -4.41
N LEU A 131 3.04 4.80 -5.15
CA LEU A 131 3.34 3.63 -5.98
C LEU A 131 4.36 3.97 -7.08
N ILE A 132 4.20 5.12 -7.74
CA ILE A 132 5.15 5.61 -8.75
C ILE A 132 6.53 5.82 -8.13
N VAL A 133 6.63 6.51 -6.99
CA VAL A 133 7.90 6.66 -6.25
C VAL A 133 8.52 5.30 -5.91
N GLY A 134 7.72 4.33 -5.46
CA GLY A 134 8.18 2.97 -5.19
C GLY A 134 8.75 2.27 -6.42
N GLN A 135 8.13 2.45 -7.60
CA GLN A 135 8.66 1.93 -8.86
C GLN A 135 9.99 2.59 -9.25
N MET A 136 10.11 3.91 -9.03
CA MET A 136 11.35 4.65 -9.30
C MET A 136 12.49 4.21 -8.38
N ALA A 137 12.23 4.02 -7.09
CA ALA A 137 13.19 3.49 -6.13
C ALA A 137 13.66 2.07 -6.48
N ARG A 138 12.74 1.22 -6.96
CA ARG A 138 13.04 -0.15 -7.40
C ARG A 138 13.94 -0.18 -8.63
N ARG A 139 13.77 0.75 -9.59
CA ARG A 139 14.68 0.90 -10.73
C ARG A 139 16.10 1.24 -10.27
N ASP A 140 16.24 2.17 -9.34
CA ASP A 140 17.54 2.61 -8.85
C ASP A 140 18.30 1.52 -8.09
N ALA A 141 17.58 0.77 -7.23
CA ALA A 141 18.14 -0.36 -6.50
C ALA A 141 18.50 -1.57 -7.39
N CYS A 142 17.94 -1.66 -8.59
CA CYS A 142 18.18 -2.75 -9.53
C CYS A 142 18.26 -2.22 -10.99
N PRO A 143 19.31 -1.45 -11.36
CA PRO A 143 19.39 -0.78 -12.66
C PRO A 143 19.31 -1.76 -13.84
N ASP A 144 19.91 -2.93 -13.66
CA ASP A 144 19.94 -4.02 -14.65
C ASP A 144 18.57 -4.64 -14.92
N LYS A 145 17.63 -4.51 -13.97
CA LYS A 145 16.30 -5.13 -14.07
C LYS A 145 15.23 -4.22 -14.68
N ARG A 146 15.55 -2.94 -14.97
CA ARG A 146 14.63 -1.91 -15.49
C ARG A 146 13.29 -1.89 -14.73
N PHE A 147 12.29 -1.14 -15.20
CA PHE A 147 10.96 -1.16 -14.57
C PHE A 147 10.22 -2.49 -14.79
N ARG A 148 10.61 -3.30 -15.78
CA ARG A 148 9.86 -4.51 -16.16
C ARG A 148 9.63 -5.46 -15.00
N THR A 149 10.66 -5.78 -14.21
CA THR A 149 10.53 -6.70 -13.08
C THR A 149 9.61 -6.14 -11.99
N SER A 150 9.78 -4.86 -11.62
CA SER A 150 8.98 -4.24 -10.57
C SER A 150 7.52 -4.01 -10.98
N ILE A 151 7.26 -3.85 -12.29
CA ILE A 151 5.92 -3.79 -12.86
C ILE A 151 5.22 -5.16 -12.81
N ILE A 152 5.92 -6.24 -13.16
CA ILE A 152 5.37 -7.60 -13.08
C ILE A 152 5.03 -7.95 -11.63
N GLU A 153 5.91 -7.58 -10.68
CA GLU A 153 5.65 -7.74 -9.24
C GLU A 153 4.43 -6.93 -8.80
N LEU A 154 4.33 -5.67 -9.22
CA LEU A 154 3.16 -4.83 -8.94
C LEU A 154 1.87 -5.41 -9.52
N ASN A 155 1.88 -5.86 -10.79
CA ASN A 155 0.74 -6.51 -11.42
C ASN A 155 0.30 -7.74 -10.63
N SER A 156 1.25 -8.59 -10.23
CA SER A 156 0.99 -9.77 -9.42
C SER A 156 0.31 -9.41 -8.09
N LEU A 157 0.81 -8.38 -7.38
CA LEU A 157 0.20 -7.88 -6.15
C LEU A 157 -1.21 -7.33 -6.36
N LEU A 158 -1.43 -6.57 -7.43
CA LEU A 158 -2.74 -6.00 -7.76
C LEU A 158 -3.74 -7.07 -8.24
N GLN A 159 -3.27 -8.17 -8.82
CA GLN A 159 -4.12 -9.30 -9.16
C GLN A 159 -4.48 -10.14 -7.93
N LEU A 160 -3.54 -10.34 -7.01
CA LEU A 160 -3.83 -10.98 -5.72
C LEU A 160 -4.92 -10.21 -4.95
N SER A 161 -4.92 -8.88 -5.02
CA SER A 161 -5.99 -8.08 -4.41
C SER A 161 -7.34 -8.13 -5.15
N ARG A 162 -7.37 -8.57 -6.42
CA ARG A 162 -8.61 -8.89 -7.17
C ARG A 162 -9.07 -10.32 -6.99
N GLY A 163 -8.15 -11.22 -6.66
CA GLY A 163 -8.35 -12.65 -6.49
C GLY A 163 -9.14 -13.00 -5.24
N GLY A 164 -10.38 -12.51 -5.14
CA GLY A 164 -11.41 -13.10 -4.28
C GLY A 164 -11.91 -14.46 -4.80
N GLN A 165 -11.09 -15.22 -5.53
CA GLN A 165 -11.35 -16.62 -5.86
C GLN A 165 -10.40 -17.50 -5.05
N SER A 166 -10.89 -17.90 -3.87
CA SER A 166 -10.71 -19.22 -3.25
C SER A 166 -9.58 -20.08 -3.84
N HIS A 167 -8.33 -19.79 -3.45
CA HIS A 167 -7.36 -20.88 -3.30
C HIS A 167 -7.64 -21.61 -1.98
N PRO A 168 -7.42 -22.92 -1.91
CA PRO A 168 -7.74 -23.72 -0.73
C PRO A 168 -6.63 -23.56 0.31
N LEU A 169 -6.44 -22.35 0.81
CA LEU A 169 -5.91 -22.13 2.14
C LEU A 169 -7.14 -21.90 3.00
N SER A 170 -7.44 -22.85 3.87
CA SER A 170 -8.56 -22.83 4.80
C SER A 170 -8.38 -21.78 5.89
N ASN A 171 -8.15 -20.51 5.56
CA ASN A 171 -7.81 -19.51 6.57
C ASN A 171 -8.79 -18.35 6.53
N ARG A 172 -9.48 -18.18 7.66
CA ARG A 172 -10.44 -17.16 8.07
C ARG A 172 -9.80 -15.75 8.10
N LEU A 173 -9.07 -15.38 7.04
CA LEU A 173 -8.34 -14.11 6.89
C LEU A 173 -9.27 -12.94 6.54
N ASP A 174 -10.53 -13.23 6.21
CA ASP A 174 -11.61 -12.26 6.02
C ASP A 174 -12.31 -11.87 7.33
N ILE A 175 -11.85 -12.38 8.48
CA ILE A 175 -12.43 -12.13 9.80
C ILE A 175 -11.50 -11.21 10.60
N GLY A 176 -11.98 -9.98 10.86
CA GLY A 176 -11.42 -9.08 11.87
C GLY A 176 -12.05 -9.32 13.23
N TYR A 177 -11.35 -8.95 14.30
CA TYR A 177 -11.79 -9.14 15.67
C TYR A 177 -11.74 -7.81 16.44
N ASP A 178 -12.88 -7.37 16.99
CA ASP A 178 -12.90 -6.35 18.04
C ASP A 178 -12.74 -7.07 19.39
N ILE A 179 -11.71 -6.70 20.15
CA ILE A 179 -11.29 -7.43 21.35
C ILE A 179 -11.31 -6.51 22.57
N ALA A 180 -12.06 -6.91 23.59
CA ALA A 180 -11.99 -6.33 24.92
C ALA A 180 -11.45 -7.37 25.90
N LEU A 181 -10.27 -7.10 26.48
CA LEU A 181 -9.60 -8.00 27.43
C LEU A 181 -10.19 -7.85 28.84
N PHE A 182 -10.42 -8.97 29.50
CA PHE A 182 -10.87 -9.05 30.89
C PHE A 182 -10.01 -10.05 31.67
N HIS A 183 -9.85 -9.78 32.97
CA HIS A 183 -9.23 -10.71 33.91
C HIS A 183 -10.30 -11.24 34.86
N GLY A 184 -10.32 -12.54 35.10
CA GLY A 184 -11.37 -13.14 35.93
C GLY A 184 -11.18 -14.63 36.19
N ASP A 185 -12.28 -15.30 36.52
CA ASP A 185 -12.30 -16.74 36.67
C ASP A 185 -11.92 -17.43 35.35
N ARG A 186 -11.17 -18.52 35.46
CA ARG A 186 -10.65 -19.25 34.29
C ARG A 186 -11.78 -19.79 33.44
N VAL A 187 -11.85 -19.30 32.21
CA VAL A 187 -12.72 -19.85 31.15
C VAL A 187 -11.88 -20.84 30.35
N LEU A 188 -12.41 -22.05 30.10
CA LEU A 188 -11.69 -23.10 29.37
C LEU A 188 -12.10 -23.19 27.90
N ASP A 189 -13.34 -22.79 27.59
CA ASP A 189 -13.95 -22.94 26.27
C ASP A 189 -14.52 -21.61 25.79
N THR A 190 -14.62 -21.45 24.47
CA THR A 190 -15.29 -20.28 23.88
C THR A 190 -16.80 -20.33 24.15
N VAL A 191 -17.37 -19.23 24.66
CA VAL A 191 -18.81 -19.11 24.98
C VAL A 191 -19.45 -18.06 24.07
N GLU A 192 -20.48 -18.41 23.32
CA GLU A 192 -21.24 -17.43 22.53
C GLU A 192 -22.09 -16.52 23.44
N LEU A 193 -21.96 -15.20 23.27
CA LEU A 193 -22.70 -14.19 24.03
C LEU A 193 -23.92 -13.65 23.26
N GLY A 194 -24.01 -13.94 21.95
CA GLY A 194 -25.05 -13.44 21.05
C GLY A 194 -24.62 -12.21 20.26
N GLU A 195 -25.39 -11.84 19.23
CA GLU A 195 -25.15 -10.67 18.37
C GLU A 195 -23.74 -10.59 17.74
N GLY A 196 -23.12 -11.75 17.48
CA GLY A 196 -21.76 -11.84 16.91
C GLY A 196 -20.63 -11.74 17.95
N TYR A 197 -20.97 -11.65 19.24
CA TYR A 197 -20.01 -11.62 20.34
C TYR A 197 -19.77 -13.01 20.92
N SER A 198 -18.52 -13.27 21.29
CA SER A 198 -18.10 -14.49 22.00
C SER A 198 -17.11 -14.15 23.11
N LEU A 199 -17.12 -14.92 24.18
CA LEU A 199 -16.12 -14.89 25.23
C LEU A 199 -15.08 -15.97 24.92
N MET A 200 -13.84 -15.59 24.63
CA MET A 200 -12.76 -16.50 24.27
C MET A 200 -11.66 -16.54 25.34
N PRO A 201 -11.16 -17.73 25.71
CA PRO A 201 -9.99 -17.84 26.58
C PRO A 201 -8.70 -17.47 25.84
N TYR A 202 -7.67 -17.04 26.59
CA TYR A 202 -6.37 -16.68 26.03
C TYR A 202 -5.75 -17.75 25.11
N SER A 203 -5.91 -19.04 25.45
CA SER A 203 -5.43 -20.16 24.63
C SER A 203 -6.00 -20.17 23.20
N HIS A 204 -7.20 -19.65 22.99
CA HIS A 204 -7.84 -19.57 21.67
C HIS A 204 -7.61 -18.21 21.00
N LEU A 205 -7.37 -17.16 21.79
CA LEU A 205 -7.06 -15.82 21.26
C LEU A 205 -5.72 -15.81 20.51
N ARG A 206 -4.69 -16.44 21.09
CA ARG A 206 -3.35 -16.57 20.48
C ARG A 206 -3.30 -17.36 19.16
N GLU A 207 -4.37 -18.07 18.81
CA GLU A 207 -4.47 -18.74 17.50
C GLU A 207 -4.84 -17.75 16.38
N ASN A 208 -5.38 -16.59 16.74
CA ASN A 208 -5.97 -15.62 15.83
C ASN A 208 -5.38 -14.20 15.97
N VAL A 209 -4.66 -13.92 17.06
CA VAL A 209 -4.14 -12.61 17.43
C VAL A 209 -2.68 -12.78 17.87
N ASP A 210 -1.81 -11.86 17.45
CA ASP A 210 -0.38 -11.89 17.78
C ASP A 210 -0.16 -11.73 19.30
N ASP A 211 0.71 -12.56 19.86
CA ASP A 211 1.08 -12.52 21.28
C ASP A 211 1.75 -11.19 21.64
N GLU A 212 2.59 -10.63 20.76
CA GLU A 212 3.25 -9.33 21.00
C GLU A 212 2.21 -8.20 21.11
N TRP A 213 1.16 -8.24 20.28
CA TRP A 213 0.08 -7.25 20.35
C TRP A 213 -0.74 -7.40 21.64
N LEU A 214 -1.06 -8.63 22.04
CA LEU A 214 -1.79 -8.89 23.29
C LEU A 214 -1.02 -8.41 24.52
N GLU A 215 0.30 -8.54 24.53
CA GLU A 215 1.19 -8.03 25.59
C GLU A 215 1.22 -6.50 25.66
N ASP A 216 1.12 -5.84 24.52
CA ASP A 216 1.09 -4.37 24.42
C ASP A 216 -0.24 -3.78 24.92
N VAL A 217 -1.37 -4.45 24.68
CA VAL A 217 -2.70 -3.96 25.12
C VAL A 217 -3.13 -4.46 26.50
N ALA A 218 -2.49 -5.52 27.02
CA ALA A 218 -2.79 -6.03 28.35
C ALA A 218 -2.39 -5.01 29.44
N PRO A 219 -3.25 -4.76 30.45
CA PRO A 219 -2.89 -3.97 31.62
C PRO A 219 -1.56 -4.39 32.25
N ASP A 220 -0.71 -3.43 32.64
CA ASP A 220 0.62 -3.68 33.24
C ASP A 220 0.59 -4.67 34.43
N GLN A 221 -0.55 -4.72 35.14
CA GLN A 221 -0.79 -5.60 36.29
C GLN A 221 -0.88 -7.10 35.90
N LEU A 222 -1.09 -7.39 34.62
CA LEU A 222 -1.24 -8.73 34.06
C LEU A 222 0.03 -9.25 33.38
N ARG A 223 0.97 -8.38 33.00
CA ARG A 223 2.27 -8.72 32.37
C ARG A 223 3.15 -9.67 33.19
N HIS A 224 2.81 -9.91 34.46
CA HIS A 224 3.56 -10.76 35.38
C HIS A 224 2.70 -11.85 36.06
N ARG A 225 1.44 -12.03 35.64
CA ARG A 225 0.51 -13.01 36.21
C ARG A 225 0.09 -14.04 35.16
N ASN A 226 -0.41 -15.17 35.66
CA ASN A 226 -0.79 -16.33 34.85
C ASN A 226 -1.79 -15.94 33.74
N TRP A 227 -1.30 -15.93 32.48
CA TRP A 227 -2.06 -15.63 31.27
C TRP A 227 -3.31 -16.51 31.10
N ASP A 228 -3.35 -17.69 31.75
CA ASP A 228 -4.53 -18.57 31.78
C ASP A 228 -5.76 -17.94 32.47
N SER A 229 -5.62 -16.82 33.17
CA SER A 229 -6.72 -16.07 33.80
C SER A 229 -7.30 -14.95 32.91
N ILE A 230 -6.77 -14.81 31.69
CA ILE A 230 -7.19 -13.80 30.72
C ILE A 230 -8.22 -14.40 29.77
N CYS A 231 -9.30 -13.67 29.57
CA CYS A 231 -10.30 -13.92 28.55
C CYS A 231 -10.59 -12.62 27.79
N ALA A 232 -11.18 -12.74 26.60
CA ALA A 232 -11.63 -11.59 25.84
C ALA A 232 -13.08 -11.75 25.40
N VAL A 233 -13.80 -10.64 25.41
CA VAL A 233 -15.00 -10.52 24.59
C VAL A 233 -14.54 -10.15 23.19
N VAL A 234 -14.96 -10.95 22.22
CA VAL A 234 -14.54 -10.92 20.83
C VAL A 234 -15.77 -10.74 19.96
N HIS A 235 -15.75 -9.75 19.08
CA HIS A 235 -16.74 -9.60 18.02
C HIS A 235 -16.09 -9.81 16.66
N GLU A 236 -16.54 -10.83 15.94
CA GLU A 236 -16.09 -11.13 14.59
C GLU A 236 -16.77 -10.19 13.59
N PHE A 237 -15.99 -9.49 12.77
CA PHE A 237 -16.50 -8.67 11.67
C PHE A 237 -15.78 -8.98 10.36
N ARG A 238 -16.45 -8.69 9.23
CA ARG A 238 -15.91 -8.86 7.88
C ARG A 238 -15.84 -7.52 7.16
#